data_AF-A0A0M3JDN4-F1
#
_entry.id   AF-A0A0M3JDN4-F1
#
_cell.length_a   1.000
_cell.length_b   1.000
_cell.length_c   1.000
_cell.angle_alpha   90.00
_cell.angle_beta   90.00
_cell.angle_gamma   90.00
#
_symmetry.space_group_name_H-M   'P 1'
#
loop_
_entity.id
_entity.type
_entity.pdbx_description
1 polymer ?
#
loop_
_entity_poly.entity_id
_entity_poly.type
_entity_poly.pdbx_seq_one_letter_code
_entity_poly.pdbx_strand_id
1 'polypeptide(L)'
;MDHLKRLSKIVNADNSTAPFTLTSFIEQRYLGVLLRFRPTFSDDRFYSKRSTIALSLCHMMQIIHDEGTNFLDTTATKMLAVLRVLTPLGHLSIAPWRTFIETLSDEVKGAIIIISAFRRFISHG
;
A
#
# COMPACT_ATOMS: atom_id res chain seq x y z
N MET A 1 6.29 -4.68 25.23
CA MET A 1 7.62 -5.28 25.03
C MET A 1 7.59 -6.67 24.37
N ASP A 2 6.50 -7.44 24.46
CA ASP A 2 6.46 -8.81 23.93
C ASP A 2 6.36 -8.95 22.41
N HIS A 3 5.81 -7.96 21.72
CA HIS A 3 5.76 -7.98 20.25
C HIS A 3 7.13 -7.84 19.61
N LEU A 4 8.01 -7.02 20.20
CA LEU A 4 9.40 -6.87 19.77
C LEU A 4 10.22 -8.15 20.03
N LYS A 5 9.97 -8.84 21.15
CA LYS A 5 10.56 -10.15 21.44
C LYS A 5 10.06 -11.24 20.49
N ARG A 6 8.80 -11.19 20.05
CA ARG A 6 8.27 -12.12 19.04
C ARG A 6 8.88 -11.84 17.66
N LEU A 7 9.07 -10.59 17.30
CA LEU A 7 9.78 -10.20 16.07
C LEU A 7 11.24 -10.67 16.11
N SER A 8 11.97 -10.44 17.21
CA SER A 8 13.36 -10.90 17.34
C SER A 8 13.49 -12.43 17.35
N LYS A 9 12.48 -13.15 17.85
CA LYS A 9 12.46 -14.61 17.84
C LYS A 9 12.21 -15.19 16.45
N ILE A 10 11.45 -14.50 15.60
CA ILE A 10 11.30 -14.84 14.18
C ILE A 10 12.62 -14.58 13.44
N VAL A 11 13.28 -13.45 13.73
CA VAL A 11 14.59 -13.08 13.15
C VAL A 11 15.69 -14.11 13.46
N ASN A 12 15.67 -14.71 14.64
CA ASN A 12 16.71 -15.66 15.08
C ASN A 12 16.35 -17.13 14.87
N ALA A 13 15.11 -17.47 14.50
CA ALA A 13 14.68 -18.86 14.31
C ALA A 13 14.98 -19.38 12.89
N ASP A 14 14.98 -18.50 11.89
CA ASP A 14 15.42 -18.84 10.53
C ASP A 14 16.92 -18.59 10.41
N ASN A 15 17.72 -19.64 10.59
CA ASN A 15 19.14 -19.70 10.18
C ASN A 15 19.31 -19.64 8.65
N SER A 16 18.44 -18.92 7.94
CA SER A 16 18.60 -18.58 6.54
C SER A 16 19.43 -17.30 6.45
N THR A 17 20.56 -17.37 5.76
CA THR A 17 21.62 -16.35 5.66
C THR A 17 21.19 -15.03 4.98
N ALA A 18 19.89 -14.81 4.77
CA ALA A 18 19.36 -13.60 4.16
C ALA A 18 18.98 -12.58 5.25
N PRO A 19 19.51 -11.35 5.21
CA PRO A 19 19.11 -10.31 6.16
C PRO A 19 17.61 -10.04 6.06
N PHE A 20 16.95 -9.81 7.20
CA PHE A 20 15.56 -9.37 7.22
C PHE A 20 15.42 -8.09 6.39
N THR A 21 14.60 -8.13 5.34
CA THR A 21 14.16 -6.94 4.62
C THR A 21 12.70 -6.71 4.94
N LEU A 22 12.34 -5.46 5.23
CA LEU A 22 10.94 -5.11 5.44
C LEU A 22 10.16 -5.39 4.15
N THR A 23 10.75 -5.24 2.95
CA THR A 23 10.13 -5.72 1.71
C THR A 23 9.80 -7.20 1.74
N SER A 24 10.68 -8.12 2.15
CA SER A 24 10.34 -9.56 2.18
C SER A 24 9.23 -9.89 3.18
N PHE A 25 9.26 -9.25 4.36
CA PHE A 25 8.18 -9.38 5.34
C PHE A 25 6.85 -8.83 4.80
N ILE A 26 6.91 -7.67 4.14
CA ILE A 26 5.77 -7.05 3.50
C ILE A 26 5.30 -7.95 2.37
N GLU A 27 6.09 -8.36 1.39
CA GLU A 27 5.74 -9.34 0.33
C GLU A 27 4.93 -10.53 0.84
N GLN A 28 5.36 -11.15 1.94
CA GLN A 28 4.67 -12.29 2.55
C GLN A 28 3.31 -11.93 3.20
N ARG A 29 3.12 -10.69 3.63
CA ARG A 29 1.96 -10.24 4.44
C ARG A 29 1.19 -9.08 3.82
N TYR A 30 1.61 -8.56 2.67
CA TYR A 30 1.24 -7.26 2.15
C TYR A 30 -0.21 -7.22 1.75
N LEU A 31 -0.70 -8.29 1.11
CA LEU A 31 -2.12 -8.45 0.85
C LEU A 31 -2.93 -8.40 2.15
N GLY A 32 -2.47 -9.09 3.19
CA GLY A 32 -3.10 -9.02 4.52
C GLY A 32 -3.09 -7.61 5.11
N VAL A 33 -1.99 -6.87 4.94
CA VAL A 33 -1.87 -5.48 5.40
C VAL A 33 -2.78 -4.54 4.61
N LEU A 34 -2.77 -4.61 3.27
CA LEU A 34 -3.65 -3.85 2.38
C LEU A 34 -5.14 -4.12 2.64
N LEU A 35 -5.50 -5.38 2.86
CA LEU A 35 -6.89 -5.76 3.15
C LEU A 35 -7.40 -5.15 4.46
N ARG A 36 -6.52 -4.78 5.40
CA ARG A 36 -6.92 -4.10 6.64
C ARG A 36 -7.17 -2.60 6.46
N PHE A 37 -6.60 -1.97 5.44
CA PHE A 37 -6.86 -0.56 5.15
C PHE A 37 -8.32 -0.33 4.71
N ARG A 38 -8.85 -1.21 3.86
CA ARG A 38 -10.23 -1.09 3.35
C ARG A 38 -11.29 -0.94 4.46
N PRO A 39 -11.43 -1.86 5.44
CA PRO A 39 -12.39 -1.70 6.51
C PRO A 39 -12.10 -0.47 7.39
N THR A 40 -10.83 -0.10 7.59
CA THR A 40 -10.52 1.09 8.39
C THR A 40 -10.95 2.42 7.78
N PHE A 41 -11.10 2.48 6.45
CA PHE A 41 -11.61 3.67 5.76
C PHE A 41 -13.13 3.69 5.63
N SER A 42 -13.79 2.54 5.68
CA SER A 42 -15.26 2.42 5.55
C SER A 42 -15.99 2.33 6.88
N ASP A 43 -15.33 1.92 7.96
CA ASP A 43 -15.93 1.72 9.27
C ASP A 43 -15.82 2.97 10.14
N ASP A 44 -16.92 3.37 10.77
CA ASP A 44 -17.02 4.61 11.55
C ASP A 44 -16.26 4.55 12.88
N ARG A 45 -15.95 3.36 13.39
CA ARG A 45 -15.08 3.18 14.57
C ARG A 45 -13.70 3.78 14.38
N PHE A 46 -13.28 3.96 13.12
CA PHE A 46 -11.98 4.54 12.78
C PHE A 46 -12.08 5.98 12.26
N TYR A 47 -13.26 6.61 12.25
CA TYR A 47 -13.47 7.94 11.66
C TYR A 47 -12.41 8.96 12.11
N SER A 48 -12.17 9.07 13.41
CA SER A 48 -11.17 9.98 14.00
C SER A 48 -9.71 9.63 13.67
N LYS A 49 -9.45 8.38 13.23
CA LYS A 49 -8.12 7.86 12.90
C LYS A 49 -7.86 7.82 11.39
N ARG A 50 -8.85 8.05 10.53
CA ARG A 50 -8.73 7.92 9.05
C ARG A 50 -7.58 8.75 8.49
N SER A 51 -7.34 9.94 9.03
CA SER A 51 -6.20 10.78 8.63
C SER A 51 -4.85 10.13 8.94
N THR A 52 -4.65 9.64 10.18
CA THR A 52 -3.43 8.92 10.59
C THR A 52 -3.22 7.65 9.78
N ILE A 53 -4.30 6.93 9.46
CA ILE A 53 -4.25 5.71 8.66
C ILE A 53 -3.87 6.04 7.21
N ALA A 54 -4.41 7.10 6.62
CA ALA A 54 -4.02 7.58 5.30
C ALA A 54 -2.53 7.96 5.25
N LEU A 55 -2.01 8.66 6.26
CA LEU A 55 -0.59 8.99 6.37
C LEU A 55 0.30 7.75 6.53
N SER A 56 -0.17 6.75 7.29
CA SER A 56 0.54 5.48 7.45
C SER A 56 0.63 4.70 6.12
N LEU A 57 -0.40 4.79 5.27
CA LEU A 57 -0.38 4.25 3.92
C LEU A 57 0.66 4.96 3.04
N CYS A 58 0.76 6.30 3.13
CA CYS A 58 1.79 7.07 2.43
C CYS A 58 3.20 6.64 2.83
N HIS A 59 3.49 6.60 4.14
CA HIS A 59 4.80 6.18 4.63
C HIS A 59 5.16 4.75 4.19
N MET A 60 4.18 3.84 4.16
CA MET A 60 4.41 2.48 3.68
C MET A 60 4.84 2.46 2.22
N MET A 61 4.19 3.24 1.35
CA MET A 61 4.58 3.35 -0.06
C MET A 61 5.98 3.95 -0.19
N GLN A 62 6.29 5.01 0.56
CA GLN A 62 7.62 5.62 0.54
C GLN A 62 8.71 4.64 0.97
N ILE A 63 8.50 3.90 2.06
CA ILE A 63 9.49 2.92 2.54
C ILE A 63 9.72 1.82 1.50
N ILE A 64 8.65 1.29 0.89
CA ILE A 64 8.79 0.27 -0.16
C ILE A 64 9.56 0.82 -1.37
N HIS A 65 9.27 2.07 -1.75
CA HIS A 65 9.96 2.75 -2.84
C HIS A 65 11.45 2.98 -2.53
N ASP A 66 11.76 3.48 -1.34
CA ASP A 66 13.12 3.80 -0.90
C ASP A 66 13.99 2.54 -0.75
N GLU A 67 13.39 1.36 -0.51
CA GLU A 67 14.10 0.08 -0.56
C GLU A 67 14.53 -0.34 -1.98
N GLY A 68 14.10 0.40 -3.01
CA GLY A 68 14.52 0.20 -4.40
C GLY A 68 13.96 -1.06 -5.05
N THR A 69 12.85 -1.59 -4.52
CA THR A 69 12.23 -2.81 -5.03
C THR A 69 11.13 -2.50 -6.04
N ASN A 70 10.89 -3.40 -7.00
CA ASN A 70 9.74 -3.31 -7.92
C ASN A 70 8.41 -3.73 -7.26
N PHE A 71 8.37 -3.81 -5.93
CA PHE A 71 7.24 -4.38 -5.21
C PHE A 71 5.97 -3.52 -5.32
N LEU A 72 6.11 -2.19 -5.31
CA LEU A 72 4.96 -1.30 -5.53
C LEU A 72 4.39 -1.46 -6.94
N ASP A 73 5.26 -1.56 -7.95
CA ASP A 73 4.88 -1.76 -9.34
C ASP A 73 4.14 -3.09 -9.54
N THR A 74 4.69 -4.20 -9.03
CA THR A 74 4.07 -5.53 -9.13
C THR A 74 2.75 -5.64 -8.36
N THR A 75 2.52 -4.75 -7.40
CA THR A 75 1.30 -4.74 -6.60
C THR A 75 0.40 -3.52 -6.84
N ALA A 76 0.68 -2.72 -7.86
CA ALA A 76 0.04 -1.44 -8.11
C ALA A 76 -1.49 -1.57 -8.25
N THR A 77 -1.99 -2.63 -8.90
CA THR A 77 -3.43 -2.91 -9.02
C THR A 77 -4.11 -3.16 -7.68
N LYS A 78 -3.42 -3.78 -6.71
CA LYS A 78 -3.93 -4.03 -5.36
C LYS A 78 -3.95 -2.73 -4.56
N MET A 79 -2.90 -1.92 -4.65
CA MET A 79 -2.84 -0.60 -4.03
C MET A 79 -3.94 0.32 -4.58
N LEU A 80 -4.15 0.32 -5.90
CA LEU A 80 -5.26 1.04 -6.56
C LEU A 80 -6.63 0.65 -5.99
N ALA A 81 -6.84 -0.62 -5.66
CA ALA A 81 -8.10 -1.05 -5.05
C ALA A 81 -8.30 -0.44 -3.65
N VAL A 82 -7.24 -0.28 -2.88
CA VAL A 82 -7.27 0.44 -1.58
C VAL A 82 -7.52 1.94 -1.80
N LEU A 83 -6.76 2.58 -2.69
CA LEU A 83 -6.88 4.02 -2.98
C LEU A 83 -8.28 4.44 -3.42
N ARG A 84 -8.97 3.59 -4.20
CA ARG A 84 -10.37 3.82 -4.59
C ARG A 84 -11.34 3.87 -3.41
N VAL A 85 -11.05 3.17 -2.31
CA VAL A 85 -11.87 3.23 -1.09
C VAL A 85 -11.66 4.55 -0.35
N LEU A 86 -10.50 5.19 -0.51
CA LEU A 86 -10.25 6.51 0.07
C LEU A 86 -10.88 7.63 -0.75
N THR A 87 -11.06 7.47 -2.07
CA THR A 87 -11.57 8.54 -2.95
C THR A 87 -12.82 9.25 -2.42
N PRO A 88 -13.85 8.56 -1.89
CA PRO A 88 -15.03 9.21 -1.32
C PRO A 88 -14.74 10.07 -0.06
N LEU A 89 -13.59 9.88 0.59
CA LEU A 89 -13.16 10.65 1.77
C LEU A 89 -12.56 12.03 1.41
N GLY A 90 -12.56 12.40 0.13
CA GLY A 90 -12.18 13.73 -0.34
C GLY A 90 -10.72 14.06 -0.05
N HIS A 91 -10.47 15.13 0.71
CA HIS A 91 -9.12 15.66 0.97
C HIS A 91 -8.15 14.62 1.56
N LEU A 92 -8.64 13.67 2.36
CA LEU A 92 -7.83 12.60 2.95
C LEU A 92 -7.23 11.65 1.91
N SER A 93 -7.81 11.59 0.71
CA SER A 93 -7.33 10.73 -0.37
C SER A 93 -6.20 11.36 -1.19
N ILE A 94 -6.04 12.69 -1.14
CA ILE A 94 -5.10 13.43 -2.01
C ILE A 94 -3.67 12.97 -1.77
N ALA A 95 -3.22 12.95 -0.50
CA ALA A 95 -1.85 12.57 -0.18
C ALA A 95 -1.54 11.10 -0.53
N PRO A 96 -2.41 10.11 -0.22
CA PRO A 96 -2.23 8.73 -0.68
C PRO A 96 -2.16 8.59 -2.21
N TRP A 97 -3.04 9.25 -2.95
CA TRP A 97 -3.01 9.21 -4.42
C TRP A 97 -1.74 9.83 -4.98
N ARG A 98 -1.33 10.99 -4.46
CA ARG A 98 -0.07 11.65 -4.87
C ARG A 98 1.13 10.74 -4.60
N THR A 99 1.24 10.23 -3.38
CA THR A 99 2.35 9.36 -2.97
C THR A 99 2.44 8.12 -3.86
N PHE A 100 1.29 7.53 -4.20
CA PHE A 100 1.27 6.38 -5.12
C PHE A 100 1.80 6.73 -6.51
N ILE A 101 1.39 7.85 -7.09
CA ILE A 101 1.89 8.27 -8.41
C ILE A 101 3.38 8.64 -8.37
N GLU A 102 3.85 9.23 -7.27
CA GLU A 102 5.27 9.59 -7.11
C GLU A 102 6.18 8.37 -6.90
N THR A 103 5.66 7.29 -6.31
CA THR A 103 6.46 6.10 -5.94
C THR A 103 6.45 4.97 -6.98
N LEU A 104 5.61 5.06 -8.01
CA LEU A 104 5.61 4.12 -9.13
C LEU A 104 6.69 4.46 -10.17
N SER A 105 7.10 3.46 -10.96
CA SER A 105 7.85 3.70 -12.19
C SER A 105 6.97 4.33 -13.29
N ASP A 106 7.59 5.03 -14.23
CA ASP A 106 6.87 5.69 -15.34
C ASP A 106 6.16 4.69 -16.26
N GLU A 107 6.72 3.49 -16.41
CA GLU A 107 6.13 2.38 -17.17
C GLU A 107 4.77 1.98 -16.57
N VAL A 108 4.71 1.79 -15.25
CA VAL A 108 3.48 1.40 -14.55
C VAL A 108 2.48 2.56 -14.47
N LYS A 109 2.94 3.81 -14.30
CA LYS A 109 2.07 5.00 -14.38
C LYS A 109 1.32 5.04 -15.71
N GLY A 110 2.03 4.86 -16.82
CA GLY A 110 1.44 4.81 -18.16
C GLY A 110 0.37 3.73 -18.28
N ALA A 111 0.68 2.50 -17.83
CA ALA A 111 -0.27 1.38 -17.86
C ALA A 111 -1.55 1.66 -17.05
N ILE A 112 -1.43 2.23 -15.85
CA ILE A 112 -2.58 2.54 -14.98
C ILE A 112 -3.47 3.62 -15.59
N ILE A 113 -2.88 4.66 -16.19
CA ILE A 113 -3.62 5.72 -16.87
C ILE A 113 -4.39 5.14 -18.06
N ILE A 114 -3.77 4.28 -18.85
CA ILE A 114 -4.42 3.61 -19.98
C ILE A 114 -5.58 2.72 -19.50
N ILE A 115 -5.37 1.90 -18.46
CA ILE A 115 -6.42 1.04 -17.90
C ILE A 115 -7.60 1.87 -17.37
N SER A 116 -7.32 2.98 -16.68
CA SER A 116 -8.37 3.84 -16.14
C SER A 116 -9.13 4.61 -17.23
N ALA A 117 -8.45 5.06 -18.29
CA ALA A 117 -9.07 5.66 -19.48
C ALA A 117 -9.92 4.65 -20.26
N PHE A 118 -9.40 3.44 -20.50
CA PHE A 118 -10.11 2.37 -21.21
C PHE A 118 -11.37 1.91 -20.46
N ARG A 119 -11.29 1.80 -19.14
CA ARG A 119 -12.46 1.47 -18.30
C ARG A 119 -13.53 2.57 -18.36
N ARG A 120 -13.13 3.84 -18.44
CA ARG A 120 -14.06 4.96 -18.60
C ARG A 120 -14.77 4.95 -19.95
N PHE A 121 -14.07 4.56 -21.01
CA PHE A 121 -14.62 4.38 -22.36
C PHE A 121 -15.70 3.28 -22.41
N ILE A 122 -15.43 2.11 -21.83
CA ILE A 122 -16.41 1.00 -21.78
C ILE A 122 -17.65 1.34 -20.94
N SER A 123 -17.52 2.11 -19.85
CA SER A 123 -18.67 2.47 -19.01
C SER A 123 -19.57 3.57 -19.59
N HIS A 124 -19.19 4.21 -20.69
CA HIS A 124 -19.98 5.27 -21.35
C HIS A 124 -20.26 4.96 -22.84
N GLY A 125 -20.01 3.71 -23.27
CA GLY A 125 -20.28 3.22 -24.62
C GLY A 125 -21.36 2.16 -24.64
#